data_AF-A0A3D6B9D0-F1
#
_entry.id   AF-A0A3D6B9D0-F1
#
_cell.length_a   1.000
_cell.length_b   1.000
_cell.length_c   1.000
_cell.angle_alpha   90.00
_cell.angle_beta   90.00
_cell.angle_gamma   90.00
#
_symmetry.space_group_name_H-M   'P 1'
#
loop_
_entity.id
_entity.type
_entity.pdbx_description
1 polymer ?
#
loop_
_entity_poly.entity_id
_entity_poly.type
_entity_poly.pdbx_seq_one_letter_code
_entity_poly.pdbx_strand_id
1 'polypeptide(L)'
;MKKIIVIFVLAFSIIVIFSSTNGGSQKYNSTYCEQTFKLFFLTKGYKTFWIGENLSGECQTSTLLNISIFDSNATLAKTSMKNYNSWNEIKILSDAFDTYEAPITNNLSVSDPLFDSTLAKSFSSYVLEGGDNAIKWNAINGENGMVLPIVENFEFDLLFYYNAGLYINYKISVVQYYPDADIAIVFTEQPVRTIGMDTMHGFLIFKVKSI
;
A
#
# COMPACT_ATOMS: atom_id res chain seq x y z
N MET A 1 42.84 -66.00 26.16
CA MET A 1 41.94 -65.09 25.42
C MET A 1 40.67 -64.89 26.24
N LYS A 2 40.52 -63.75 26.93
CA LYS A 2 39.34 -63.44 27.75
C LYS A 2 38.34 -62.66 26.89
N LYS A 3 37.12 -63.18 26.74
CA LYS A 3 36.01 -62.48 26.09
C LYS A 3 35.42 -61.48 27.08
N ILE A 4 35.43 -60.20 26.72
CA ILE A 4 34.73 -59.14 27.44
C ILE A 4 33.35 -59.01 26.81
N ILE A 5 32.30 -59.24 27.61
CA ILE A 5 30.91 -59.01 27.24
C ILE A 5 30.58 -57.58 27.67
N VAL A 6 30.24 -56.73 26.70
CA VAL A 6 29.76 -55.36 26.95
C VAL A 6 28.23 -55.41 27.00
N ILE A 7 27.66 -55.08 28.16
CA ILE A 7 26.22 -54.96 28.35
C ILE A 7 25.83 -53.51 28.08
N PHE A 8 25.00 -53.29 27.06
CA PHE A 8 24.38 -51.99 26.79
C PHE A 8 23.11 -51.86 27.66
N VAL A 9 23.13 -50.93 28.61
CA VAL A 9 21.93 -50.54 29.37
C VAL A 9 21.28 -49.36 28.64
N LEU A 10 20.14 -49.60 28.00
CA LEU A 10 19.32 -48.56 27.40
C LEU A 10 18.46 -47.89 28.48
N ALA A 11 18.78 -46.64 28.83
CA ALA A 11 17.93 -45.83 29.70
C ALA A 11 16.86 -45.12 28.84
N PHE A 12 15.62 -45.63 28.87
CA PHE A 12 14.46 -44.92 28.34
C PHE A 12 14.09 -43.77 29.28
N SER A 13 14.43 -42.54 28.91
CA SER A 13 13.89 -41.35 29.55
C SER A 13 12.55 -41.02 28.91
N ILE A 14 11.45 -41.31 29.61
CA ILE A 14 10.11 -40.87 29.23
C ILE A 14 10.03 -39.37 29.56
N ILE A 15 10.30 -38.52 28.57
CA ILE A 15 9.99 -37.10 28.65
C ILE A 15 8.48 -36.98 28.39
N VAL A 16 7.72 -36.80 29.46
CA VAL A 16 6.33 -36.34 29.37
C VAL A 16 6.39 -34.89 28.87
N ILE A 17 6.16 -34.70 27.57
CA ILE A 17 5.99 -33.39 26.97
C ILE A 17 4.61 -32.88 27.42
N PHE A 18 4.58 -32.15 28.53
CA PHE A 18 3.48 -31.23 28.79
C PHE A 18 3.56 -30.15 27.72
N SER A 19 2.59 -30.13 26.80
CA SER A 19 2.35 -29.00 25.91
C SER A 19 1.97 -27.80 26.78
N SER A 20 2.95 -27.00 27.20
CA SER A 20 2.64 -25.67 27.74
C SER A 20 2.10 -24.86 26.58
N THR A 21 0.79 -24.64 26.58
CA THR A 21 0.15 -23.59 25.79
C THR A 21 0.65 -22.24 26.33
N ASN A 22 1.87 -21.88 25.94
CA ASN A 22 2.29 -20.49 25.98
C ASN A 22 1.44 -19.77 24.94
N GLY A 23 0.28 -19.28 25.39
CA GLY A 23 -0.42 -18.17 24.76
C GLY A 23 0.51 -16.97 24.81
N GLY A 24 1.49 -16.96 23.91
CA GLY A 24 2.32 -15.81 23.66
C GLY A 24 1.41 -14.74 23.10
N SER A 25 1.02 -13.78 23.93
CA SER A 25 0.61 -12.48 23.43
C SER A 25 1.78 -11.99 22.57
N GLN A 26 1.65 -12.06 21.25
CA GLN A 26 2.56 -11.36 20.37
C GLN A 26 2.44 -9.88 20.77
N LYS A 27 3.47 -9.36 21.45
CA LYS A 27 3.59 -7.92 21.66
C LYS A 27 3.81 -7.34 20.29
N TYR A 28 2.74 -6.90 19.67
CA TYR A 28 2.81 -6.02 18.51
C TYR A 28 3.51 -4.75 18.98
N ASN A 29 4.77 -4.57 18.59
CA ASN A 29 5.45 -3.30 18.81
C ASN A 29 4.70 -2.27 17.96
N SER A 30 4.14 -1.25 18.60
CA SER A 30 3.51 -0.14 17.90
C SER A 30 4.60 0.66 17.19
N THR A 31 4.54 0.72 15.86
CA THR A 31 5.19 1.75 15.05
C THR A 31 4.13 2.80 14.76
N TYR A 32 4.24 4.00 15.32
CA TYR A 32 3.29 5.08 15.08
C TYR A 32 3.72 5.89 13.86
N CYS A 33 3.49 5.38 12.66
CA CYS A 33 3.83 6.07 11.41
C CYS A 33 2.58 6.54 10.65
N GLU A 34 2.57 7.84 10.32
CA GLU A 34 1.52 8.44 9.50
C GLU A 34 2.04 8.66 8.08
N GLN A 35 1.32 8.09 7.12
CA GLN A 35 1.64 8.10 5.71
C GLN A 35 0.97 9.29 5.03
N THR A 36 1.73 10.01 4.21
CA THR A 36 1.16 11.08 3.38
C THR A 36 1.75 11.00 1.99
N PHE A 37 0.96 11.45 1.02
CA PHE A 37 1.38 11.51 -0.37
C PHE A 37 1.36 12.94 -0.89
N LYS A 38 2.27 13.20 -1.82
CA LYS A 38 2.34 14.46 -2.56
C LYS A 38 2.60 14.18 -4.03
N LEU A 39 1.63 14.49 -4.89
CA LEU A 39 1.90 14.53 -6.33
C LEU A 39 2.78 15.75 -6.66
N PHE A 40 3.85 15.54 -7.41
CA PHE A 40 4.68 16.61 -7.95
C PHE A 40 4.25 16.99 -9.36
N PHE A 41 4.29 16.05 -10.30
CA PHE A 41 3.95 16.26 -11.71
C PHE A 41 3.77 14.93 -12.44
N LEU A 42 3.29 15.02 -13.68
CA LEU A 42 3.16 13.94 -14.64
C LEU A 42 4.00 14.28 -15.89
N THR A 43 4.92 13.41 -16.27
CA THR A 43 5.77 13.63 -17.48
C THR A 43 5.10 13.13 -18.75
N LYS A 44 5.40 13.80 -19.88
CA LYS A 44 5.04 13.35 -21.24
C LYS A 44 5.99 12.24 -21.71
N GLY A 45 5.54 11.38 -22.63
CA GLY A 45 6.29 10.20 -23.10
C GLY A 45 5.76 8.91 -22.46
N TYR A 46 6.58 8.23 -21.67
CA TYR A 46 6.08 7.23 -20.72
C TYR A 46 5.36 8.02 -19.62
N LYS A 47 4.03 8.03 -19.62
CA LYS A 47 3.23 8.84 -18.68
C LYS A 47 3.60 8.44 -17.25
N THR A 48 4.48 9.21 -16.60
CA THR A 48 5.07 8.84 -15.30
C THR A 48 4.63 9.81 -14.22
N PHE A 49 3.93 9.29 -13.22
CA PHE A 49 3.61 10.03 -12.01
C PHE A 49 4.83 10.10 -11.09
N TRP A 50 5.15 11.30 -10.62
CA TRP A 50 6.19 11.55 -9.63
C TRP A 50 5.52 11.90 -8.30
N ILE A 51 5.48 10.94 -7.38
CA ILE A 51 4.75 11.05 -6.11
C ILE A 51 5.74 10.89 -4.95
N GLY A 52 5.74 11.83 -4.02
CA GLY A 52 6.44 11.68 -2.75
C GLY A 52 5.56 10.95 -1.74
N GLU A 53 6.08 9.89 -1.14
CA GLU A 53 5.54 9.24 0.05
C GLU A 53 6.37 9.66 1.25
N ASN A 54 5.70 10.09 2.31
CA ASN A 54 6.31 10.36 3.61
C ASN A 54 5.70 9.42 4.65
N LEU A 55 6.53 8.72 5.43
CA LEU A 55 6.12 8.06 6.67
C LEU A 55 6.67 8.89 7.84
N SER A 56 5.80 9.68 8.45
CA SER A 56 6.14 10.53 9.60
C SER A 56 6.09 9.75 10.93
N GLY A 57 6.17 10.46 12.06
CA GLY A 57 6.18 9.84 13.38
C GLY A 57 7.49 9.09 13.65
N GLU A 58 7.39 7.82 13.98
CA GLU A 58 8.54 6.99 14.36
C GLU A 58 9.37 6.49 13.16
N CYS A 59 8.78 6.45 11.96
CA CYS A 59 9.46 5.95 10.76
C CYS A 59 10.45 6.97 10.18
N GLN A 60 10.04 8.24 10.09
CA GLN A 60 10.81 9.34 9.49
C GLN A 60 11.45 8.99 8.13
N THR A 61 10.70 8.34 7.25
CA THR A 61 11.17 7.98 5.90
C THR A 61 10.45 8.76 4.82
N SER A 62 11.16 8.99 3.71
CA SER A 62 10.61 9.59 2.51
C SER A 62 11.04 8.78 1.31
N THR A 63 10.08 8.47 0.44
CA THR A 63 10.29 7.66 -0.76
C THR A 63 9.71 8.38 -1.96
N LEU A 64 10.52 8.56 -3.00
CA LEU A 64 10.03 8.97 -4.31
C LEU A 64 9.47 7.75 -5.04
N LEU A 65 8.22 7.85 -5.45
CA LEU A 65 7.50 6.86 -6.24
C LEU A 65 7.40 7.34 -7.68
N ASN A 66 7.88 6.52 -8.61
CA ASN A 66 7.78 6.75 -10.04
C ASN A 66 6.85 5.69 -10.63
N ILE A 67 5.63 6.09 -11.04
CA ILE A 67 4.65 5.17 -11.62
C ILE A 67 4.55 5.46 -13.10
N SER A 68 5.22 4.63 -13.91
CA SER A 68 5.23 4.77 -15.37
C SER A 68 4.13 3.92 -15.98
N ILE A 69 3.29 4.55 -16.80
CA ILE A 69 2.18 3.91 -17.51
C ILE A 69 2.56 3.78 -18.98
N PHE A 70 2.53 2.54 -19.47
CA PHE A 70 2.73 2.22 -20.88
C PHE A 70 1.61 1.30 -21.35
N ASP A 71 0.84 1.77 -22.33
CA ASP A 71 -0.43 1.17 -22.77
C ASP A 71 -1.43 1.00 -21.62
N SER A 72 -1.55 -0.23 -21.09
CA SER A 72 -2.42 -0.58 -19.96
C SER A 72 -1.63 -1.13 -18.77
N ASN A 73 -0.30 -1.11 -18.83
CA ASN A 73 0.56 -1.60 -17.76
C ASN A 73 1.16 -0.43 -16.99
N ALA A 74 1.07 -0.50 -15.67
CA ALA A 74 1.76 0.42 -14.78
C ALA A 74 2.93 -0.27 -14.07
N THR A 75 4.06 0.42 -13.98
CA THR A 75 5.26 -0.05 -13.28
C THR A 75 5.65 0.96 -12.23
N LEU A 76 5.98 0.47 -11.02
CA LEU A 76 6.40 1.30 -9.91
C LEU A 76 7.90 1.11 -9.65
N ALA A 77 8.65 2.21 -9.69
CA ALA A 77 9.98 2.30 -9.11
C ALA A 77 9.94 3.13 -7.82
N LYS A 78 10.71 2.70 -6.81
CA LYS A 78 10.82 3.37 -5.51
C LYS A 78 12.26 3.80 -5.28
N THR A 79 12.46 5.06 -4.88
CA THR A 79 13.77 5.60 -4.49
C THR A 79 13.67 6.21 -3.11
N SER A 80 14.40 5.66 -2.13
CA SER A 80 14.48 6.27 -0.81
C SER A 80 15.23 7.59 -0.88
N MET A 81 14.64 8.64 -0.30
CA MET A 81 15.28 9.94 -0.18
C MET A 81 16.31 9.92 0.94
N LYS A 82 17.43 10.62 0.75
CA LYS A 82 18.47 10.75 1.79
C LYS A 82 17.95 11.47 3.03
N ASN A 83 17.15 12.51 2.83
CA ASN A 83 16.63 13.38 3.89
C ASN A 83 15.11 13.28 3.94
N TYR A 84 14.58 13.10 5.15
CA TYR A 84 13.14 13.10 5.39
C TYR A 84 12.51 14.44 4.98
N ASN A 85 11.38 14.35 4.28
CA ASN A 85 10.55 15.45 3.80
C ASN A 85 11.30 16.52 2.98
N SER A 86 12.45 16.17 2.39
CA SER A 86 13.25 17.07 1.57
C SER A 86 12.91 16.91 0.09
N TRP A 87 11.97 17.71 -0.38
CA TRP A 87 11.39 17.59 -1.72
C TRP A 87 11.81 18.68 -2.71
N ASN A 88 12.71 19.59 -2.31
CA ASN A 88 13.08 20.74 -3.14
C ASN A 88 13.74 20.33 -4.45
N GLU A 89 14.59 19.31 -4.42
CA GLU A 89 15.28 18.79 -5.60
C GLU A 89 14.29 18.23 -6.63
N ILE A 90 13.20 17.60 -6.19
CA ILE A 90 12.18 17.03 -7.07
C ILE A 90 11.40 18.13 -7.80
N LYS A 91 11.15 19.26 -7.14
CA LYS A 91 10.55 20.41 -7.81
C LYS A 91 11.44 20.98 -8.92
N ILE A 92 12.77 20.94 -8.75
CA ILE A 92 13.68 21.39 -9.80
C ILE A 92 13.67 20.42 -10.99
N LEU A 93 13.46 19.12 -10.74
CA LEU A 93 13.36 18.13 -11.80
C LEU A 93 12.15 18.37 -12.73
N SER A 94 11.05 18.96 -12.26
CA SER A 94 9.90 19.23 -13.14
C SER A 94 10.27 20.14 -14.30
N ASP A 95 11.17 21.09 -14.07
CA ASP A 95 11.61 22.06 -15.08
C ASP A 95 12.53 21.42 -16.13
N ALA A 96 13.12 20.26 -15.82
CA ALA A 96 13.99 19.52 -16.72
C ALA A 96 13.24 18.50 -17.59
N PHE A 97 11.98 18.18 -17.24
CA PHE A 97 11.17 17.21 -17.98
C PHE A 97 10.06 17.90 -18.76
N ASP A 98 9.68 17.31 -19.90
CA ASP A 98 8.43 17.67 -20.56
C ASP A 98 7.27 17.13 -19.71
N THR A 99 6.43 18.02 -19.18
CA THR A 99 5.35 17.70 -18.25
C THR A 99 3.99 18.11 -18.80
N TYR A 100 2.95 17.43 -18.33
CA TYR A 100 1.58 17.90 -18.53
C TYR A 100 1.32 19.11 -17.64
N GLU A 101 0.36 19.94 -18.06
CA GLU A 101 -0.16 21.02 -17.24
C GLU A 101 -0.67 20.50 -15.89
N ALA A 102 -0.70 21.39 -14.90
CA ALA A 102 -1.16 21.05 -13.55
C ALA A 102 -2.57 20.42 -13.58
N PRO A 103 -2.82 19.39 -12.75
CA PRO A 103 -4.09 18.67 -12.79
C PRO A 103 -5.24 19.52 -12.27
N ILE A 104 -6.43 19.27 -12.83
CA ILE A 104 -7.68 19.79 -12.29
C ILE A 104 -8.03 18.99 -11.05
N THR A 105 -8.26 19.68 -9.93
CA THR A 105 -8.57 19.04 -8.65
C THR A 105 -10.09 18.94 -8.43
N ASN A 106 -10.58 17.76 -8.02
CA ASN A 106 -11.97 17.48 -7.60
C ASN A 106 -13.07 17.77 -8.65
N ASN A 107 -12.81 17.60 -9.95
CA ASN A 107 -13.75 17.94 -11.03
C ASN A 107 -14.38 16.73 -11.76
N LEU A 108 -14.28 15.52 -11.22
CA LEU A 108 -14.71 14.29 -11.90
C LEU A 108 -15.90 13.59 -11.22
N SER A 109 -16.64 14.27 -10.32
CA SER A 109 -17.77 13.68 -9.58
C SER A 109 -17.44 12.29 -8.99
N VAL A 110 -16.26 12.18 -8.38
CA VAL A 110 -15.78 10.95 -7.76
C VAL A 110 -16.15 11.00 -6.28
N SER A 111 -16.80 9.97 -5.77
CA SER A 111 -17.16 9.85 -4.36
C SER A 111 -16.59 8.58 -3.73
N ASP A 112 -16.55 8.59 -2.40
CA ASP A 112 -16.13 7.45 -1.58
C ASP A 112 -16.79 6.14 -2.04
N PRO A 113 -16.06 5.00 -1.95
CA PRO A 113 -16.64 3.70 -2.27
C PRO A 113 -17.82 3.38 -1.36
N LEU A 114 -18.74 2.54 -1.84
CA LEU A 114 -19.78 1.98 -0.99
C LEU A 114 -19.16 1.17 0.15
N PHE A 115 -19.77 1.25 1.33
CA PHE A 115 -19.34 0.48 2.48
C PHE A 115 -19.52 -1.02 2.24
N ASP A 116 -18.44 -1.79 2.35
CA ASP A 116 -18.46 -3.25 2.23
C ASP A 116 -18.16 -3.91 3.58
N SER A 117 -19.22 -4.41 4.21
CA SER A 117 -19.11 -5.09 5.51
C SER A 117 -18.45 -6.46 5.42
N THR A 118 -18.53 -7.13 4.26
CA THR A 118 -18.00 -8.47 4.06
C THR A 118 -16.49 -8.41 3.91
N LEU A 119 -16.02 -7.52 3.03
CA LEU A 119 -14.60 -7.33 2.77
C LEU A 119 -13.88 -6.77 4.02
N ALA A 120 -14.53 -5.86 4.75
CA ALA A 120 -14.01 -5.34 6.01
C ALA A 120 -13.85 -6.43 7.09
N LYS A 121 -14.83 -7.34 7.21
CA LYS A 121 -14.71 -8.51 8.10
C LYS A 121 -13.59 -9.44 7.65
N SER A 122 -13.47 -9.69 6.35
CA SER A 122 -12.42 -10.53 5.78
C SER A 122 -11.02 -9.97 6.10
N PHE A 123 -10.81 -8.66 5.90
CA PHE A 123 -9.55 -8.01 6.28
C PHE A 123 -9.30 -8.07 7.80
N SER A 124 -10.33 -7.86 8.61
CA SER A 124 -10.20 -7.94 10.07
C SER A 124 -9.80 -9.34 10.53
N SER A 125 -10.43 -10.39 9.99
CA SER A 125 -10.05 -11.78 10.27
C SER A 125 -8.62 -12.08 9.82
N TYR A 126 -8.22 -11.63 8.63
CA TYR A 126 -6.86 -11.76 8.14
C TYR A 126 -5.81 -11.18 9.12
N VAL A 127 -6.07 -9.99 9.66
CA VAL A 127 -5.18 -9.36 10.67
C VAL A 127 -5.15 -10.19 11.96
N LEU A 128 -6.30 -10.68 12.44
CA LEU A 128 -6.39 -11.52 13.65
C LEU A 128 -5.68 -12.86 13.52
N GLU A 129 -5.59 -13.40 12.30
CA GLU A 129 -4.87 -14.65 11.99
C GLU A 129 -3.36 -14.45 11.81
N GLY A 130 -2.84 -13.23 12.06
CA GLY A 130 -1.42 -12.91 11.95
C GLY A 130 -1.00 -12.32 10.60
N GLY A 131 -1.96 -11.83 9.81
CA GLY A 131 -1.69 -11.01 8.64
C GLY A 131 -1.04 -9.67 9.01
N ASP A 132 -0.05 -9.22 8.23
CA ASP A 132 0.72 -8.01 8.57
C ASP A 132 -0.02 -6.71 8.25
N ASN A 133 -0.29 -6.47 6.95
CA ASN A 133 -0.70 -5.16 6.44
C ASN A 133 -1.31 -5.26 5.04
N ALA A 134 -1.68 -4.10 4.49
CA ALA A 134 -2.24 -3.96 3.15
C ALA A 134 -1.36 -4.55 2.03
N ILE A 135 -0.02 -4.52 2.15
CA ILE A 135 0.88 -5.04 1.10
C ILE A 135 0.62 -6.53 0.87
N LYS A 136 0.60 -7.32 1.94
CA LYS A 136 0.35 -8.76 1.85
C LYS A 136 -1.11 -9.05 1.50
N TRP A 137 -2.05 -8.31 2.06
CA TRP A 137 -3.47 -8.42 1.71
C TRP A 137 -3.72 -8.23 0.21
N ASN A 138 -3.17 -7.16 -0.36
CA ASN A 138 -3.31 -6.81 -1.77
C ASN A 138 -2.59 -7.82 -2.68
N ALA A 139 -1.44 -8.36 -2.25
CA ALA A 139 -0.75 -9.41 -3.00
C ALA A 139 -1.56 -10.72 -3.09
N ILE A 140 -2.37 -11.03 -2.09
CA ILE A 140 -3.21 -12.23 -2.05
C ILE A 140 -4.50 -12.03 -2.84
N ASN A 141 -5.18 -10.90 -2.65
CA ASN A 141 -6.54 -10.70 -3.15
C ASN A 141 -6.61 -9.92 -4.46
N GLY A 142 -5.58 -9.14 -4.79
CA GLY A 142 -5.57 -8.26 -5.95
C GLY A 142 -6.80 -7.35 -5.99
N GLU A 143 -7.41 -7.23 -7.18
CA GLU A 143 -8.62 -6.44 -7.39
C GLU A 143 -9.85 -6.97 -6.64
N ASN A 144 -9.89 -8.25 -6.26
CA ASN A 144 -10.98 -8.79 -5.44
C ASN A 144 -10.90 -8.32 -3.98
N GLY A 145 -9.74 -7.76 -3.58
CA GLY A 145 -9.47 -7.26 -2.23
C GLY A 145 -9.76 -5.78 -2.03
N MET A 146 -10.38 -5.12 -3.01
CA MET A 146 -10.61 -3.67 -3.00
C MET A 146 -12.02 -3.29 -3.46
N VAL A 147 -12.43 -2.07 -3.08
CA VAL A 147 -13.65 -1.42 -3.58
C VAL A 147 -13.25 -0.15 -4.32
N LEU A 148 -13.64 -0.04 -5.59
CA LEU A 148 -13.35 1.13 -6.41
C LEU A 148 -14.23 2.33 -6.01
N PRO A 149 -13.76 3.56 -6.25
CA PRO A 149 -14.58 4.75 -6.00
C PRO A 149 -15.79 4.78 -6.93
N ILE A 150 -16.83 5.51 -6.53
CA ILE A 150 -18.00 5.74 -7.38
C ILE A 150 -17.69 6.94 -8.27
N VAL A 151 -17.99 6.81 -9.56
CA VAL A 151 -17.74 7.86 -10.55
C VAL A 151 -19.03 8.12 -11.31
N GLU A 152 -19.39 9.39 -11.44
CA GLU A 152 -20.53 9.82 -12.26
C GLU A 152 -20.05 10.47 -13.57
N ASN A 153 -20.71 10.18 -14.69
CA ASN A 153 -20.48 10.78 -16.01
C ASN A 153 -19.16 10.41 -16.73
N PHE A 154 -18.32 9.60 -16.11
CA PHE A 154 -17.08 9.10 -16.70
C PHE A 154 -16.94 7.59 -16.50
N GLU A 155 -16.27 6.93 -17.43
CA GLU A 155 -15.75 5.57 -17.25
C GLU A 155 -14.31 5.64 -16.73
N PHE A 156 -14.05 4.92 -15.63
CA PHE A 156 -12.72 4.81 -15.02
C PHE A 156 -12.22 3.37 -15.15
N ASP A 157 -11.17 3.17 -15.95
CA ASP A 157 -10.46 1.90 -16.03
C ASP A 157 -9.26 1.94 -15.07
N LEU A 158 -9.21 1.06 -14.08
CA LEU A 158 -8.08 1.00 -13.15
C LEU A 158 -6.79 0.60 -13.88
N LEU A 159 -5.76 1.44 -13.76
CA LEU A 159 -4.42 1.17 -14.31
C LEU A 159 -3.43 0.73 -13.24
N PHE A 160 -3.59 1.25 -12.02
CA PHE A 160 -2.66 1.00 -10.92
C PHE A 160 -3.32 1.26 -9.58
N TYR A 161 -2.96 0.48 -8.57
CA TYR A 161 -3.22 0.77 -7.17
C TYR A 161 -1.93 0.64 -6.36
N TYR A 162 -1.69 1.57 -5.44
CA TYR A 162 -0.50 1.50 -4.58
C TYR A 162 -0.63 0.36 -3.58
N ASN A 163 0.30 -0.60 -3.62
CA ASN A 163 0.16 -1.85 -2.88
C ASN A 163 0.17 -1.70 -1.35
N ALA A 164 0.71 -0.61 -0.78
CA ALA A 164 0.69 -0.38 0.66
C ALA A 164 -0.58 0.33 1.16
N GLY A 165 -1.48 0.74 0.26
CA GLY A 165 -2.78 1.31 0.63
C GLY A 165 -3.84 0.25 0.85
N LEU A 166 -4.74 0.47 1.81
CA LEU A 166 -5.90 -0.39 2.04
C LEU A 166 -7.15 0.21 1.39
N TYR A 167 -7.74 -0.52 0.43
CA TYR A 167 -8.85 -0.05 -0.40
C TYR A 167 -10.21 -0.62 0.02
N ILE A 168 -10.45 -0.65 1.34
CA ILE A 168 -11.72 -1.09 1.94
C ILE A 168 -12.23 0.03 2.84
N ASN A 169 -13.45 0.51 2.61
CA ASN A 169 -14.10 1.55 3.41
C ASN A 169 -13.21 2.79 3.65
N TYR A 170 -12.37 3.13 2.68
CA TYR A 170 -11.55 4.34 2.71
C TYR A 170 -12.38 5.56 2.33
N LYS A 171 -11.82 6.74 2.60
CA LYS A 171 -12.33 8.01 2.08
C LYS A 171 -11.43 8.53 0.97
N ILE A 172 -11.98 9.28 0.05
CA ILE A 172 -11.21 10.01 -0.95
C ILE A 172 -10.72 11.31 -0.32
N SER A 173 -9.40 11.50 -0.35
CA SER A 173 -8.78 12.73 0.15
C SER A 173 -8.70 13.81 -0.94
N VAL A 174 -8.27 13.43 -2.14
CA VAL A 174 -8.17 14.33 -3.29
C VAL A 174 -8.19 13.54 -4.59
N VAL A 175 -8.85 14.11 -5.61
CA VAL A 175 -8.84 13.60 -6.98
C VAL A 175 -8.13 14.62 -7.87
N GLN A 176 -7.15 14.17 -8.64
CA GLN A 176 -6.40 15.01 -9.58
C GLN A 176 -6.49 14.42 -10.98
N TYR A 177 -6.99 15.22 -11.91
CA TYR A 177 -7.23 14.81 -13.30
C TYR A 177 -6.35 15.57 -14.28
N TYR A 178 -5.73 14.85 -15.21
CA TYR A 178 -4.97 15.40 -16.33
C TYR A 178 -5.78 15.18 -17.62
N PRO A 179 -6.54 16.19 -18.10
CA PRO A 179 -7.39 16.05 -19.29
C PRO A 179 -6.61 15.63 -20.53
N ASP A 180 -5.50 16.30 -20.81
CA ASP A 180 -4.66 16.02 -21.99
C ASP A 180 -4.01 14.62 -21.95
N ALA A 181 -4.02 13.97 -20.79
CA ALA A 181 -3.50 12.61 -20.63
C ALA A 181 -4.62 11.55 -20.57
N ASP A 182 -5.87 11.94 -20.38
CA ASP A 182 -7.01 11.08 -20.03
C ASP A 182 -6.74 10.19 -18.80
N ILE A 183 -6.09 10.76 -17.77
CA ILE A 183 -5.72 10.02 -16.56
C ILE A 183 -6.09 10.80 -15.31
N ALA A 184 -6.66 10.09 -14.33
CA ALA A 184 -6.92 10.59 -13.00
C ALA A 184 -6.13 9.79 -11.95
N ILE A 185 -5.72 10.47 -10.88
CA ILE A 185 -5.22 9.84 -9.66
C ILE A 185 -6.16 10.21 -8.51
N VAL A 186 -6.52 9.21 -7.72
CA VAL A 186 -7.42 9.32 -6.56
C VAL A 186 -6.62 8.92 -5.32
N PHE A 187 -6.30 9.88 -4.46
CA PHE A 187 -5.61 9.61 -3.20
C PHE A 187 -6.61 9.26 -2.11
N THR A 188 -6.28 8.27 -1.28
CA THR A 188 -7.20 7.69 -0.29
C THR A 188 -6.74 7.91 1.14
N GLU A 189 -7.71 8.19 2.00
CA GLU A 189 -7.54 8.22 3.44
C GLU A 189 -8.12 6.95 4.07
N GLN A 190 -7.30 6.16 4.76
CA GLN A 190 -7.75 4.95 5.43
C GLN A 190 -7.90 5.21 6.94
N PRO A 191 -9.12 5.25 7.48
CA PRO A 191 -9.33 5.41 8.92
C PRO A 191 -8.89 4.19 9.75
N VAL A 192 -8.86 2.99 9.14
CA VAL A 192 -8.42 1.76 9.81
C VAL A 192 -6.88 1.73 9.89
N ARG A 193 -6.36 1.71 11.11
CA ARG A 193 -4.93 1.55 11.37
C ARG A 193 -4.55 0.07 11.34
N THR A 194 -3.33 -0.23 10.89
CA THR A 194 -2.80 -1.60 10.91
C THR A 194 -2.15 -1.95 12.26
N ILE A 195 -1.67 -3.18 12.38
CA ILE A 195 -0.70 -3.57 13.40
C ILE A 195 0.44 -2.56 13.40
N GLY A 196 0.77 -2.04 14.58
CA GLY A 196 1.71 -0.92 14.69
C GLY A 196 1.02 0.38 15.09
N MET A 197 -0.25 0.57 14.73
CA MET A 197 -0.96 1.87 14.68
C MET A 197 -0.61 2.73 13.45
N ASP A 198 0.08 2.15 12.47
CA ASP A 198 0.39 2.78 11.19
C ASP A 198 -0.85 3.01 10.34
N THR A 199 -0.86 4.10 9.59
CA THR A 199 -1.88 4.38 8.58
C THR A 199 -1.60 3.62 7.29
N MET A 200 -2.66 3.23 6.55
CA MET A 200 -2.55 2.57 5.24
C MET A 200 -3.20 3.40 4.13
N HIS A 201 -2.76 4.65 4.01
CA HIS A 201 -3.19 5.53 2.94
C HIS A 201 -2.74 4.99 1.58
N GLY A 202 -3.44 5.38 0.53
CA GLY A 202 -3.15 4.85 -0.80
C GLY A 202 -3.45 5.82 -1.91
N PHE A 203 -3.33 5.31 -3.12
CA PHE A 203 -3.83 5.99 -4.30
C PHE A 203 -4.13 4.99 -5.40
N LEU A 204 -5.09 5.35 -6.23
CA LEU A 204 -5.56 4.62 -7.40
C LEU A 204 -5.32 5.49 -8.63
N ILE A 205 -4.82 4.93 -9.73
CA ILE A 205 -4.65 5.63 -11.00
C ILE A 205 -5.57 4.99 -12.02
N PHE A 206 -6.32 5.83 -12.72
CA PHE A 206 -7.34 5.43 -13.68
C PHE A 206 -7.09 6.06 -15.05
N LYS A 207 -7.38 5.31 -16.10
CA LYS A 207 -7.68 5.88 -17.41
C LYS A 207 -9.12 6.39 -17.36
N VAL A 208 -9.35 7.60 -17.86
CA VAL A 208 -10.66 8.26 -17.84
C VAL A 208 -11.18 8.33 -19.27
N LYS A 209 -12.47 8.02 -19.46
CA LYS A 209 -13.20 8.26 -20.72
C LYS A 209 -14.51 8.97 -20.40
N SER A 210 -14.87 9.98 -21.20
CA SER A 210 -16.21 10.56 -21.12
C SER A 210 -17.24 9.53 -21.60
N ILE A 211 -18.37 9.47 -20.91
CA ILE A 211 -19.59 8.79 -21.37
C ILE A 211 -20.33 9.67 -22.38
#